data_AF-A0A316WCS6-F1
#
_entry.id   AF-A0A316WCS6-F1
#
_cell.length_a   1.000
_cell.length_b   1.000
_cell.length_c   1.000
_cell.angle_alpha   90.00
_cell.angle_beta   90.00
_cell.angle_gamma   90.00
#
_symmetry.space_group_name_H-M   'P 1'
#
loop_
_entity.id
_entity.type
_entity.pdbx_description
1 polymer ?
#
loop_
_entity_poly.entity_id
_entity_poly.type
_entity_poly.pdbx_seq_one_letter_code
_entity_poly.pdbx_strand_id
1 'polypeptide(L)'
;MKTYRFRAELLSDVVKFFALVKKKDKQIIKHFSIHSVDSELPDVVVDIQSEWPLAGLKECIGLMPDSHVMKETLEEIQNYTGER
;
A
#
# COMPACT_ATOMS: atom_id res chain seq x y z
N MET A 1 -13.67 6.68 -6.73
CA MET A 1 -12.36 6.05 -6.46
C MET A 1 -11.46 7.05 -5.80
N LYS A 2 -10.67 6.60 -4.83
CA LYS A 2 -9.68 7.42 -4.15
C LYS A 2 -8.29 6.89 -4.43
N THR A 3 -7.31 7.77 -4.38
CA THR A 3 -5.89 7.41 -4.48
C THR A 3 -5.31 7.38 -3.08
N TYR A 4 -4.63 6.30 -2.76
CA TYR A 4 -3.91 6.10 -1.51
C TYR A 4 -2.44 5.90 -1.79
N ARG A 5 -1.60 6.29 -0.83
CA ARG A 5 -0.16 6.13 -0.87
C ARG A 5 0.33 5.46 0.40
N PHE A 6 1.32 4.59 0.29
CA PHE A 6 2.02 3.99 1.42
C PHE A 6 3.48 3.66 1.06
N ARG A 7 4.32 3.44 2.08
CA ARG A 7 5.67 2.88 1.94
C ARG A 7 5.66 1.39 2.27
N ALA A 8 6.46 0.62 1.55
CA ALA A 8 6.80 -0.76 1.89
C ALA A 8 8.31 -0.91 1.95
N GLU A 9 8.81 -1.71 2.88
CA GLU A 9 10.26 -1.94 3.06
C GLU A 9 10.85 -2.73 1.88
N LEU A 10 10.04 -3.60 1.27
CA LEU A 10 10.44 -4.38 0.11
C LEU A 10 9.33 -4.44 -0.93
N LEU A 11 9.72 -4.54 -2.20
CA LEU A 11 8.79 -4.88 -3.29
C LEU A 11 8.02 -6.18 -3.01
N SER A 12 8.62 -7.11 -2.28
CA SER A 12 7.98 -8.37 -1.90
C SER A 12 6.73 -8.17 -1.04
N ASP A 13 6.70 -7.15 -0.19
CA ASP A 13 5.54 -6.87 0.67
C ASP A 13 4.39 -6.29 -0.15
N VAL A 14 4.71 -5.46 -1.13
CA VAL A 14 3.76 -4.97 -2.13
C VAL A 14 3.10 -6.12 -2.88
N VAL A 15 3.88 -7.12 -3.32
CA VAL A 15 3.37 -8.31 -4.02
C VAL A 15 2.45 -9.13 -3.11
N LYS A 16 2.84 -9.37 -1.85
CA LYS A 16 2.00 -10.08 -0.87
C LYS A 16 0.69 -9.35 -0.64
N PHE A 17 0.73 -8.02 -0.52
CA PHE A 17 -0.46 -7.18 -0.38
C PHE A 17 -1.41 -7.33 -1.57
N PHE A 18 -0.92 -7.18 -2.80
CA PHE A 18 -1.76 -7.36 -3.99
C PHE A 18 -2.34 -8.77 -4.10
N ALA A 19 -1.56 -9.80 -3.74
CA ALA A 19 -2.06 -11.17 -3.70
C ALA A 19 -3.21 -11.35 -2.69
N LEU A 20 -3.10 -10.72 -1.51
CA LEU A 20 -4.13 -10.75 -0.48
C LEU A 20 -5.40 -10.00 -0.93
N VAL A 21 -5.24 -8.78 -1.45
CA VAL A 21 -6.37 -7.98 -1.96
C VAL A 21 -7.10 -8.72 -3.08
N LYS A 22 -6.37 -9.31 -4.03
CA LYS A 22 -6.93 -10.09 -5.15
C LYS A 22 -7.72 -11.32 -4.69
N LYS A 23 -7.36 -11.93 -3.55
CA LYS A 23 -8.13 -13.02 -2.94
C LYS A 23 -9.46 -12.54 -2.35
N LYS A 24 -9.53 -11.31 -1.85
CA LYS A 24 -10.76 -10.72 -1.32
C LYS A 24 -11.69 -10.26 -2.45
N ASP A 25 -11.18 -9.45 -3.37
CA ASP A 25 -11.88 -9.08 -4.61
C ASP A 25 -10.88 -8.60 -5.68
N LYS A 26 -11.00 -9.18 -6.87
CA LYS A 26 -10.09 -8.97 -8.01
C LYS A 26 -10.11 -7.55 -8.57
N GLN A 27 -11.13 -6.74 -8.26
CA GLN A 27 -11.32 -5.40 -8.83
C GLN A 27 -11.09 -4.26 -7.83
N ILE A 28 -10.65 -4.56 -6.60
CA ILE A 28 -10.46 -3.55 -5.55
C ILE A 28 -9.43 -2.49 -5.95
N ILE A 29 -8.34 -2.90 -6.60
CA ILE A 29 -7.26 -2.00 -7.05
C ILE A 29 -7.26 -2.01 -8.57
N LYS A 30 -7.58 -0.87 -9.17
CA LYS A 30 -7.66 -0.73 -10.63
C LYS A 30 -6.36 -0.25 -11.25
N HIS A 31 -5.66 0.63 -10.54
CA HIS A 31 -4.36 1.15 -10.97
C HIS A 31 -3.43 1.19 -9.78
N PHE A 32 -2.14 0.97 -10.06
CA PHE A 32 -1.07 1.17 -9.11
C PHE A 32 0.19 1.66 -9.80
N SER A 33 1.04 2.35 -9.06
CA SER A 33 2.41 2.66 -9.46
C SER A 33 3.35 2.45 -8.28
N ILE A 34 4.59 2.11 -8.58
CA ILE A 34 5.63 1.83 -7.60
C ILE A 34 6.82 2.69 -7.94
N HIS A 35 7.33 3.42 -6.96
CA HIS A 35 8.45 4.33 -7.09
C HIS A 35 9.50 3.94 -6.06
N SER A 36 10.77 3.87 -6.44
CA SER A 36 11.87 3.74 -5.48
C SER A 36 11.95 5.00 -4.62
N VAL A 37 12.09 4.86 -3.30
CA VAL A 37 12.31 6.00 -2.40
C VAL A 37 13.73 6.55 -2.58
N ASP A 38 14.70 5.66 -2.68
CA ASP A 38 16.13 5.95 -2.84
C ASP A 38 16.80 4.77 -3.57
N SER A 39 17.98 4.99 -4.13
CA SER A 39 18.83 3.94 -4.69
C SER A 39 19.54 3.09 -3.63
N GLU A 40 19.66 3.61 -2.39
CA GLU A 40 20.42 2.96 -1.32
C GLU A 40 19.56 2.10 -0.39
N LEU A 41 18.29 2.44 -0.20
CA LEU A 41 17.35 1.70 0.64
C LEU A 41 16.37 0.91 -0.22
N PRO A 42 15.98 -0.30 0.20
CA PRO A 42 15.09 -1.15 -0.59
C PRO A 42 13.62 -0.71 -0.54
N ASP A 43 13.32 0.34 0.23
CA ASP A 43 11.98 0.90 0.40
C ASP A 43 11.38 1.39 -0.93
N VAL A 44 10.09 1.14 -1.09
CA VAL A 44 9.30 1.60 -2.22
C VAL A 44 8.09 2.40 -1.74
N VAL A 45 7.76 3.45 -2.49
CA VAL A 45 6.48 4.15 -2.38
C VAL A 45 5.51 3.52 -3.37
N VAL A 46 4.30 3.23 -2.90
CA VAL A 46 3.24 2.66 -3.72
C VAL A 46 2.05 3.59 -3.74
N ASP A 47 1.59 3.92 -4.94
CA ASP A 47 0.29 4.55 -5.15
C ASP A 47 -0.70 3.50 -5.61
N ILE A 48 -1.90 3.49 -5.01
CA ILE A 48 -3.00 2.63 -5.44
C ILE A 48 -4.27 3.46 -5.64
N GLN A 49 -5.02 3.16 -6.69
CA GLN A 49 -6.38 3.64 -6.86
C GLN A 49 -7.36 2.53 -6.49
N SER A 50 -8.21 2.81 -5.49
CA SER A 50 -9.14 1.82 -4.95
C SER A 50 -10.54 2.38 -4.73
N GLU A 51 -11.52 1.48 -4.81
CA GLU A 51 -12.91 1.72 -4.38
C GLU A 51 -13.11 1.43 -2.89
N TRP A 52 -12.17 0.75 -2.24
CA TRP A 52 -12.25 0.48 -0.82
C TRP A 52 -11.95 1.72 0.03
N PRO A 53 -12.59 1.84 1.21
CA PRO A 53 -12.24 2.87 2.17
C PRO A 53 -10.86 2.58 2.79
N LEU A 54 -10.18 3.64 3.25
CA LEU A 54 -8.89 3.57 3.93
C LEU A 54 -8.84 2.49 5.02
N ALA A 55 -9.90 2.43 5.85
CA ALA A 55 -10.01 1.46 6.93
C ALA A 55 -9.96 0.00 6.43
N GLY A 56 -10.62 -0.32 5.31
CA GLY A 56 -10.61 -1.67 4.74
C GLY A 56 -9.25 -2.06 4.15
N LEU A 57 -8.54 -1.09 3.57
CA LEU A 57 -7.16 -1.29 3.12
C LEU A 57 -6.21 -1.51 4.30
N LYS A 58 -6.33 -0.70 5.37
CA LYS A 58 -5.56 -0.87 6.62
C LYS A 58 -5.83 -2.22 7.29
N GLU A 59 -7.07 -2.70 7.27
CA GLU A 59 -7.42 -4.04 7.76
C GLU A 59 -6.73 -5.14 6.95
N CYS A 60 -6.74 -5.04 5.62
CA CYS A 60 -6.03 -6.02 4.77
C CYS A 60 -4.53 -6.04 5.01
N ILE A 61 -3.91 -4.86 5.08
CA ILE A 61 -2.49 -4.76 5.41
C ILE A 61 -2.24 -5.41 6.77
N GLY A 62 -3.07 -5.14 7.78
CA GLY A 62 -2.95 -5.73 9.12
C GLY A 62 -3.04 -7.27 9.21
N LEU A 63 -3.46 -7.96 8.14
CA LEU A 63 -3.44 -9.42 8.05
C LEU A 63 -2.08 -9.97 7.58
N MET A 64 -1.20 -9.12 7.06
CA MET A 64 0.12 -9.50 6.59
C MET A 64 1.11 -9.51 7.76
N PRO A 65 2.00 -10.51 7.85
CA PRO A 65 3.11 -10.45 8.79
C PRO A 65 4.05 -9.31 8.39
N ASP A 66 4.56 -8.59 9.39
CA ASP A 66 5.56 -7.53 9.24
C ASP A 66 5.17 -6.36 8.33
N SER A 67 3.87 -6.06 8.21
CA SER A 67 3.37 -4.99 7.34
C SER A 67 3.29 -3.63 8.03
N HIS A 68 4.13 -3.40 9.05
CA HIS A 68 3.99 -2.29 9.99
C HIS A 68 4.20 -0.94 9.28
N VAL A 69 5.22 -0.84 8.42
CA VAL A 69 5.48 0.37 7.58
C VAL A 69 4.31 0.70 6.68
N MET A 70 3.76 -0.31 6.00
CA MET A 70 2.61 -0.13 5.13
C MET A 70 1.39 0.37 5.90
N LYS A 71 1.19 -0.14 7.13
CA LYS A 71 0.06 0.22 7.98
C LYS A 71 0.17 1.63 8.55
N GLU A 72 1.38 2.01 8.98
CA GLU A 72 1.72 3.32 9.53
C GLU A 72 1.56 4.42 8.48
N THR A 73 2.03 4.14 7.25
CA THR A 73 2.13 5.15 6.19
C THR A 73 0.97 5.18 5.21
N LEU A 74 0.05 4.18 5.24
CA LEU A 74 -1.10 4.17 4.33
C LEU A 74 -2.05 5.31 4.65
N GLU A 75 -2.24 6.18 3.67
CA GLU A 75 -3.11 7.33 3.79
C GLU A 75 -3.70 7.75 2.43
N GLU A 76 -4.79 8.53 2.44
CA GLU A 76 -5.25 9.19 1.21
C GLU A 76 -4.17 10.14 0.69
N ILE A 77 -3.94 10.18 -0.63
CA ILE A 77 -2.78 10.89 -1.22
C ILE A 77 -2.69 12.37 -0.81
N GLN A 78 -3.84 13.03 -0.60
CA GLN A 78 -3.93 14.43 -0.17
C GLN A 78 -3.49 14.67 1.29
N ASN A 79 -3.45 13.61 2.10
CA ASN A 79 -3.09 13.63 3.52
C ASN A 79 -1.73 12.94 3.78
N TYR A 80 -1.08 12.42 2.75
CA TYR A 80 0.15 11.64 2.89
C TYR A 80 1.36 12.55 3.15
N THR A 81 2.04 12.35 4.28
CA THR A 81 3.21 13.14 4.69
C THR A 81 4.54 12.47 4.36
N GLY A 82 4.56 11.14 4.17
CA GLY A 82 5.79 10.36 3.99
C GLY A 82 6.53 10.01 5.29
N GLU A 83 6.03 10.50 6.43
CA GLU A 83 6.52 10.18 7.76
C GLU A 83 5.92 8.85 8.25
N ARG A 84 6.68 8.13 9.08
CA ARG A 84 6.24 6.94 9.81
C ARG A 84 5.75 7.33 11.20
#